data_AF-A0A9D1NRF5-F1
#
_entry.id   AF-A0A9D1NRF5-F1
#
_cell.length_a   1.000
_cell.length_b   1.000
_cell.length_c   1.000
_cell.angle_alpha   90.00
_cell.angle_beta   90.00
_cell.angle_gamma   90.00
#
_symmetry.space_group_name_H-M   'P 1'
#
loop_
_entity.id
_entity.type
_entity.pdbx_description
1 polymer ?
#
loop_
_entity_poly.entity_id
_entity_poly.type
_entity_poly.pdbx_seq_one_letter_code
_entity_poly.pdbx_strand_id
1 'polypeptide(L)'
;MYKGLESFARYMASQENVTFEDIVEELLIALGIPASLNGYGYLKEAIVIYHRLGGEGRRVRITKDIYPAVALKYKTSSACAERSMRHAVCTAFTRGSLSFIDSVFSLTVDESKGKPTNSEFVAMLNHRAKWVLKRLEEIRNKDPGEDYAGDYAVDMGCGDDKNWETAVDEENCE
;
A
#
# COMPACT_ATOMS: atom_id res chain seq x y z
N MET A 1 -14.32 4.83 1.50
CA MET A 1 -13.38 3.75 1.11
C MET A 1 -12.33 4.34 0.20
N TYR A 2 -11.05 4.03 0.43
CA TYR A 2 -9.92 4.63 -0.30
C TYR A 2 -9.95 4.28 -1.79
N LYS A 3 -9.67 5.26 -2.66
CA LYS A 3 -9.58 5.02 -4.11
C LYS A 3 -8.29 4.28 -4.49
N GLY A 4 -7.26 4.40 -3.66
CA GLY A 4 -5.97 3.72 -3.79
C GLY A 4 -4.97 4.14 -2.69
N LEU A 5 -3.75 3.62 -2.76
CA LEU A 5 -2.71 3.80 -1.75
C LEU A 5 -2.32 5.28 -1.50
N GLU A 6 -2.36 6.13 -2.52
CA GLU A 6 -2.05 7.57 -2.36
C GLU A 6 -3.14 8.29 -1.55
N SER A 7 -4.43 8.00 -1.83
CA SER A 7 -5.53 8.56 -1.04
C SER A 7 -5.52 8.07 0.41
N PHE A 8 -5.06 6.83 0.62
CA PHE A 8 -4.82 6.27 1.95
C PHE A 8 -3.68 6.99 2.67
N ALA A 9 -2.54 7.21 2.00
CA ALA A 9 -1.41 7.93 2.60
C ALA A 9 -1.78 9.36 3.01
N ARG A 10 -2.56 10.07 2.19
CA ARG A 10 -3.06 11.41 2.56
C ARG A 10 -3.98 11.40 3.77
N TYR A 11 -4.85 10.40 3.88
CA TYR A 11 -5.70 10.22 5.07
C TYR A 11 -4.86 9.94 6.32
N MET A 12 -3.86 9.07 6.23
CA MET A 12 -2.95 8.82 7.34
C MET A 12 -2.14 10.07 7.70
N ALA A 13 -1.71 10.88 6.71
CA ALA A 13 -0.97 12.12 6.95
C ALA A 13 -1.80 13.18 7.70
N SER A 14 -3.14 13.11 7.64
CA SER A 14 -4.02 14.00 8.38
C SER A 14 -4.23 13.57 9.84
N GLN A 15 -3.73 12.39 10.25
CA GLN A 15 -3.79 11.94 11.63
C GLN A 15 -2.54 12.39 12.40
N GLU A 16 -2.69 12.73 13.68
CA GLU A 16 -1.57 13.06 14.54
C GLU A 16 -0.86 11.79 15.04
N ASN A 17 0.47 11.82 15.12
CA ASN A 17 1.30 10.77 15.73
C ASN A 17 1.07 9.34 15.19
N VAL A 18 0.92 9.19 13.87
CA VAL A 18 0.75 7.88 13.23
C VAL A 18 1.95 6.96 13.46
N THR A 19 1.68 5.75 13.96
CA THR A 19 2.66 4.68 14.12
C THR A 19 2.61 3.67 12.96
N PHE A 20 3.61 2.78 12.88
CA PHE A 20 3.61 1.68 11.91
C PHE A 20 2.41 0.74 12.17
N GLU A 21 2.10 0.46 13.43
CA GLU A 21 0.99 -0.36 13.86
C GLU A 21 -0.36 0.21 13.40
N ASP A 22 -0.54 1.53 13.45
CA ASP A 22 -1.76 2.21 13.00
C ASP A 22 -1.94 2.08 11.48
N ILE A 23 -0.85 2.24 10.73
CA ILE A 23 -0.85 2.05 9.27
C ILE A 23 -1.23 0.61 8.92
N VAL A 24 -0.64 -0.38 9.59
CA VAL A 24 -0.96 -1.79 9.37
C VAL A 24 -2.42 -2.07 9.69
N GLU A 25 -2.93 -1.52 10.78
CA GLU A 25 -4.32 -1.67 11.19
C GLU A 25 -5.28 -1.15 10.11
N GLU A 26 -5.07 0.10 9.69
CA GLU A 26 -5.93 0.76 8.71
C GLU A 26 -5.82 0.09 7.33
N LEU A 27 -4.63 -0.41 6.95
CA LEU A 27 -4.47 -1.21 5.74
C LEU A 27 -5.31 -2.50 5.77
N LEU A 28 -5.34 -3.22 6.88
CA LEU A 28 -6.11 -4.47 7.00
C LEU A 28 -7.62 -4.21 6.90
N ILE A 29 -8.10 -3.13 7.53
CA ILE A 29 -9.51 -2.70 7.44
C ILE A 29 -9.85 -2.30 6.00
N ALA A 30 -9.00 -1.48 5.38
CA ALA A 30 -9.17 -1.01 4.00
C ALA A 30 -9.19 -2.16 2.97
N LEU A 31 -8.45 -3.24 3.24
CA LEU A 31 -8.47 -4.47 2.44
C LEU A 31 -9.73 -5.32 2.64
N GLY A 32 -10.62 -4.95 3.57
CA GLY A 32 -11.86 -5.65 3.83
C GLY A 32 -11.72 -6.84 4.79
N ILE A 33 -10.65 -6.87 5.61
CA ILE A 33 -10.50 -7.85 6.68
C ILE A 33 -11.29 -7.37 7.90
N PRO A 34 -12.34 -8.09 8.35
CA PRO A 34 -13.11 -7.67 9.52
C PRO A 34 -12.26 -7.77 10.80
N ALA A 35 -12.28 -6.72 11.61
CA ALA A 35 -11.59 -6.68 12.90
C ALA A 35 -12.07 -7.75 13.91
N SER A 36 -13.29 -8.28 13.72
CA SER A 36 -13.84 -9.37 14.53
C SER A 36 -13.24 -10.75 14.25
N LEU A 37 -12.47 -10.93 13.16
CA LEU A 37 -11.81 -12.20 12.87
C LEU A 37 -10.54 -12.35 13.70
N ASN A 38 -10.33 -13.52 14.30
CA ASN A 38 -9.04 -13.84 14.94
C ASN A 38 -7.85 -13.62 14.00
N GLY A 39 -8.03 -13.94 12.71
CA GLY A 39 -7.02 -13.73 11.68
C GLY A 39 -6.59 -12.27 11.49
N TYR A 40 -7.44 -11.30 11.81
CA TYR A 40 -7.10 -9.88 11.79
C TYR A 40 -5.99 -9.55 12.79
N GLY A 41 -6.21 -9.88 14.07
CA GLY A 41 -5.22 -9.66 15.12
C GLY A 41 -3.93 -10.42 14.84
N TYR A 42 -4.03 -11.64 14.31
CA TYR A 42 -2.87 -12.45 13.95
C TYR A 42 -2.07 -11.84 12.80
N LEU A 43 -2.73 -11.30 11.78
CA LEU A 43 -2.08 -10.61 10.66
C LEU A 43 -1.41 -9.30 11.10
N LYS A 44 -2.09 -8.49 11.92
CA LYS A 44 -1.50 -7.26 12.50
C LYS A 44 -0.21 -7.60 13.23
N GLU A 45 -0.26 -8.59 14.13
CA GLU A 45 0.91 -9.00 14.89
C GLU A 45 2.01 -9.58 13.99
N ALA A 46 1.64 -10.42 13.03
CA ALA A 46 2.57 -11.02 12.09
C ALA A 46 3.38 -9.98 11.31
N ILE A 47 2.71 -8.93 10.83
CA ILE A 47 3.35 -7.85 10.05
C ILE A 47 4.29 -7.02 10.94
N VAL A 48 3.88 -6.70 12.16
CA VAL A 48 4.72 -5.96 13.13
C VAL A 48 5.97 -6.75 13.51
N ILE A 49 5.82 -8.05 13.81
CA ILE A 49 6.97 -8.92 14.11
C ILE A 49 7.87 -9.06 12.87
N TYR A 50 7.29 -9.25 11.69
CA TYR A 50 8.04 -9.35 10.43
C TYR A 50 8.86 -8.08 10.18
N HIS A 51 8.27 -6.90 10.41
CA HIS A 51 8.94 -5.62 10.30
C HIS A 51 10.16 -5.53 11.23
N ARG A 52 9.94 -5.82 12.53
CA ARG A 52 10.99 -5.77 13.56
C ARG A 52 12.15 -6.70 13.24
N LEU A 53 11.86 -7.98 13.00
CA LEU A 53 12.90 -8.98 12.71
C LEU A 53 13.63 -8.70 11.40
N GLY A 54 12.95 -8.13 10.40
CA GLY A 54 13.59 -7.72 9.15
C GLY A 54 14.56 -6.55 9.33
N GLY A 55 14.29 -5.64 10.27
CA GLY A 55 15.19 -4.54 10.64
C GLY A 55 16.51 -5.01 11.25
N GLU A 56 16.53 -6.20 11.86
CA GLU A 56 17.72 -6.82 12.45
C GLU A 56 18.64 -7.49 11.39
N GLY A 57 18.34 -7.35 10.09
CA GLY A 57 19.12 -7.96 9.00
C GLY A 57 18.91 -9.48 8.85
N ARG A 58 17.90 -10.03 9.52
CA ARG A 58 17.59 -11.47 9.50
C ARG A 58 16.51 -11.80 8.46
N ARG A 59 16.68 -12.91 7.74
CA ARG A 59 15.62 -13.50 6.92
C ARG A 59 14.52 -14.09 7.80
N VAL A 60 13.34 -13.48 7.76
CA VAL A 60 12.16 -13.94 8.51
C VAL A 60 11.48 -15.11 7.80
N ARG A 61 11.21 -16.19 8.53
CA ARG A 61 10.46 -17.36 8.04
C ARG A 61 9.11 -17.44 8.75
N ILE A 62 8.03 -17.37 7.98
CA ILE A 62 6.67 -17.36 8.52
C ILE A 62 6.36 -18.58 9.39
N THR A 63 6.75 -19.79 8.96
CA THR A 63 6.46 -21.03 9.68
C THR A 63 7.29 -21.25 10.95
N LYS A 64 8.44 -20.57 11.07
CA LYS A 64 9.41 -20.78 12.17
C LYS A 64 9.53 -19.61 13.12
N ASP A 65 9.25 -18.40 12.65
CA ASP A 65 9.38 -17.17 13.43
C ASP A 65 8.00 -16.59 13.73
N ILE A 66 7.17 -16.37 12.71
CA ILE A 66 5.90 -15.65 12.86
C ILE A 66 4.81 -16.50 13.50
N TYR A 67 4.48 -17.67 12.95
CA TYR A 67 3.39 -18.48 13.51
C TYR A 67 3.62 -18.88 14.97
N PRO A 68 4.83 -19.31 15.40
CA PRO A 68 5.08 -19.57 16.81
C PRO A 68 4.93 -18.32 17.69
N ALA A 69 5.39 -17.15 17.24
CA ALA A 69 5.29 -15.92 18.02
C ALA A 69 3.82 -15.45 18.18
N VAL A 70 3.04 -15.50 17.10
CA VAL A 70 1.60 -15.20 17.14
C VAL A 70 0.87 -16.23 18.02
N ALA A 71 1.19 -17.52 17.86
CA ALA A 71 0.61 -18.60 18.66
C ALA A 71 0.84 -18.38 20.16
N LEU A 72 2.06 -17.98 20.54
CA LEU A 72 2.41 -17.66 21.92
C LEU A 72 1.60 -16.46 22.45
N LYS A 73 1.52 -15.37 21.69
CA LYS A 73 0.80 -14.15 22.10
C LYS A 73 -0.68 -14.39 22.32
N TYR A 74 -1.32 -15.11 21.39
CA TYR A 74 -2.76 -15.34 21.40
C TYR A 74 -3.18 -16.65 22.05
N LYS A 75 -2.25 -17.36 22.72
CA LYS A 75 -2.49 -18.65 23.38
C LYS A 75 -3.19 -19.66 22.46
N THR A 76 -2.70 -19.77 21.23
CA THR A 76 -3.20 -20.70 20.21
C THR A 76 -2.06 -21.59 19.68
N SER A 77 -2.32 -22.41 18.68
CA SER A 77 -1.29 -23.21 17.99
C SER A 77 -0.83 -22.56 16.70
N SER A 78 0.42 -22.79 16.28
CA SER A 78 0.94 -22.29 14.99
C SER A 78 0.09 -22.72 13.79
N ALA A 79 -0.48 -23.93 13.83
CA ALA A 79 -1.37 -24.44 12.79
C ALA A 79 -2.76 -23.77 12.80
N CYS A 80 -3.23 -23.30 13.96
CA CYS A 80 -4.45 -22.50 14.03
C CYS A 80 -4.18 -21.06 13.56
N ALA A 81 -3.05 -20.46 13.97
CA ALA A 81 -2.64 -19.14 13.49
C ALA A 81 -2.55 -19.08 11.96
N GLU A 82 -1.87 -20.05 11.32
CA GLU A 82 -1.80 -20.17 9.86
C GLU A 82 -3.18 -20.19 9.21
N ARG A 83 -4.06 -21.09 9.67
CA ARG A 83 -5.40 -21.26 9.10
C ARG A 83 -6.25 -20.00 9.26
N SER A 84 -6.21 -19.37 10.43
CA SER A 84 -6.94 -18.14 10.71
C SER A 84 -6.44 -16.97 9.86
N MET A 85 -5.12 -16.82 9.70
CA MET A 85 -4.54 -15.81 8.81
C MET A 85 -4.94 -16.06 7.35
N ARG A 86 -4.84 -17.31 6.87
CA ARG A 86 -5.25 -17.68 5.51
C ARG A 86 -6.73 -17.41 5.25
N HIS A 87 -7.59 -17.70 6.22
CA HIS A 87 -9.00 -17.39 6.12
C HIS A 87 -9.26 -15.88 6.03
N ALA A 88 -8.56 -15.08 6.83
CA ALA A 88 -8.65 -13.62 6.77
C ALA A 88 -8.18 -13.07 5.42
N VAL A 89 -7.04 -13.55 4.89
CA VAL A 89 -6.56 -13.19 3.55
C VAL A 89 -7.60 -13.57 2.50
N CYS A 90 -8.09 -14.81 2.49
CA CYS A 90 -9.12 -15.25 1.56
C CYS A 90 -10.39 -14.39 1.62
N THR A 91 -10.77 -13.92 2.82
CA THR A 91 -11.93 -13.06 3.03
C THR A 91 -11.70 -11.66 2.44
N ALA A 92 -10.51 -11.08 2.61
CA ALA A 92 -10.12 -9.80 2.03
C ALA A 92 -10.31 -9.79 0.51
N PHE A 93 -9.81 -10.83 -0.17
CA PHE A 93 -9.91 -10.97 -1.63
C PHE A 93 -11.31 -11.33 -2.15
N THR A 94 -12.26 -11.60 -1.26
CA THR A 94 -13.68 -11.84 -1.62
C THR A 94 -14.56 -10.62 -1.33
N ARG A 95 -14.18 -9.76 -0.38
CA ARG A 95 -15.01 -8.63 0.08
C ARG A 95 -14.42 -7.25 -0.20
N GLY A 96 -13.10 -7.15 -0.30
CA GLY A 96 -12.38 -5.89 -0.43
C GLY A 96 -12.60 -5.24 -1.79
N SER A 97 -12.33 -3.92 -1.85
CA SER A 97 -12.38 -3.19 -3.12
C SER A 97 -11.24 -3.66 -4.02
N LEU A 98 -11.59 -4.15 -5.21
CA LEU A 98 -10.60 -4.58 -6.22
C LEU A 98 -9.60 -3.46 -6.54
N SER A 99 -10.06 -2.22 -6.65
CA SER A 99 -9.18 -1.07 -6.93
C SER A 99 -8.15 -0.84 -5.82
N PHE A 100 -8.54 -1.04 -4.56
CA PHE A 100 -7.64 -0.85 -3.43
C PHE A 100 -6.66 -2.01 -3.30
N ILE A 101 -7.17 -3.24 -3.41
CA ILE A 101 -6.35 -4.47 -3.44
C ILE A 101 -5.30 -4.36 -4.55
N ASP A 102 -5.67 -3.94 -5.75
CA ASP A 102 -4.73 -3.78 -6.86
C ASP A 102 -3.68 -2.70 -6.55
N SER A 103 -4.09 -1.57 -5.97
CA SER A 103 -3.13 -0.53 -5.55
C SER A 103 -2.13 -1.00 -4.48
N VAL A 104 -2.55 -1.92 -3.60
CA VAL A 104 -1.72 -2.47 -2.52
C VAL A 104 -0.82 -3.59 -3.04
N PHE A 105 -1.32 -4.50 -3.86
CA PHE A 105 -0.55 -5.68 -4.28
C PHE A 105 0.08 -5.52 -5.67
N SER A 106 -0.21 -4.42 -6.38
CA SER A 106 0.22 -4.18 -7.76
C SER A 106 0.05 -5.44 -8.60
N LEU A 107 -1.17 -5.97 -8.61
CA LEU A 107 -1.53 -7.14 -9.41
C LEU A 107 -1.73 -6.66 -10.85
N THR A 108 -0.69 -6.07 -11.44
CA THR A 108 -0.62 -5.79 -12.87
C THR A 108 -0.67 -7.13 -13.60
N VAL A 109 -1.90 -7.54 -13.91
CA VAL A 109 -2.29 -8.50 -14.92
C VAL A 109 -1.57 -9.83 -14.82
N ASP A 110 -1.89 -10.58 -13.76
CA ASP A 110 -1.73 -12.01 -13.83
C ASP A 110 -2.95 -12.67 -13.18
N GLU A 111 -4.02 -12.84 -13.97
CA GLU A 111 -5.20 -13.62 -13.56
C GLU A 111 -4.81 -15.05 -13.11
N SER A 112 -3.60 -15.51 -13.47
CA SER A 112 -3.05 -16.81 -13.08
C SER A 112 -2.42 -16.85 -11.68
N LYS A 113 -2.07 -15.71 -11.07
CA LYS A 113 -1.35 -15.70 -9.77
C LYS A 113 -2.22 -15.97 -8.54
N GLY A 114 -3.55 -15.92 -8.69
CA GLY A 114 -4.48 -16.31 -7.62
C GLY A 114 -4.35 -15.51 -6.33
N LYS A 115 -4.91 -16.04 -5.23
CA LYS A 115 -4.85 -15.40 -3.90
C LYS A 115 -3.44 -15.54 -3.31
N PRO A 116 -2.85 -14.48 -2.73
CA PRO A 116 -1.50 -14.57 -2.17
C PRO A 116 -1.44 -15.55 -0.99
N THR A 117 -0.29 -16.19 -0.83
CA THR A 117 0.01 -16.98 0.37
C THR A 117 0.15 -16.06 1.58
N ASN A 118 0.01 -16.60 2.80
CA ASN A 118 0.20 -15.82 4.03
C ASN A 118 1.58 -15.14 4.08
N SER A 119 2.62 -15.79 3.56
CA SER A 119 3.97 -15.25 3.54
C SER A 119 4.10 -14.07 2.59
N GLU A 120 3.56 -14.18 1.39
CA GLU A 120 3.53 -13.08 0.41
C GLU A 120 2.70 -11.92 0.96
N PHE A 121 1.52 -12.20 1.51
CA PHE A 121 0.65 -11.19 2.08
C PHE A 121 1.35 -10.38 3.18
N VAL A 122 1.99 -11.05 4.15
CA VAL A 122 2.72 -10.37 5.24
C VAL A 122 3.89 -9.55 4.71
N ALA A 123 4.67 -10.09 3.77
CA ALA A 123 5.82 -9.39 3.20
C ALA A 123 5.38 -8.15 2.40
N MET A 124 4.33 -8.27 1.59
CA MET A 124 3.79 -7.19 0.77
C MET A 124 3.15 -6.09 1.63
N LEU A 125 2.36 -6.45 2.66
CA LEU A 125 1.80 -5.43 3.55
C LEU A 125 2.87 -4.73 4.37
N ASN A 126 3.89 -5.42 4.86
CA ASN A 126 5.03 -4.75 5.49
C ASN A 126 5.69 -3.76 4.53
N HIS A 127 5.91 -4.15 3.28
CA HIS A 127 6.48 -3.26 2.27
C HIS A 127 5.60 -2.03 2.01
N ARG A 128 4.28 -2.20 1.88
CA ARG A 128 3.35 -1.08 1.68
C ARG A 128 3.22 -0.20 2.91
N ALA A 129 3.19 -0.75 4.12
CA ALA A 129 3.16 0.02 5.34
C ALA A 129 4.41 0.91 5.47
N LYS A 130 5.60 0.38 5.14
CA LYS A 130 6.84 1.17 5.08
C LYS A 130 6.78 2.27 4.02
N TRP A 131 6.23 1.97 2.85
CA TRP A 131 6.05 2.96 1.79
C TRP A 131 5.14 4.09 2.26
N VAL A 132 4.01 3.77 2.89
CA VAL A 132 3.09 4.76 3.45
C VAL A 132 3.83 5.63 4.46
N LEU A 133 4.55 5.03 5.42
CA LEU A 133 5.31 5.77 6.43
C LEU A 133 6.25 6.81 5.82
N LYS A 134 7.07 6.38 4.85
CA LYS A 134 7.95 7.29 4.10
C LYS A 134 7.14 8.38 3.39
N ARG A 135 6.02 8.01 2.78
CA ARG A 135 5.13 8.94 2.08
C ARG A 135 4.51 9.98 3.03
N LEU A 136 4.22 9.62 4.28
CA LEU A 136 3.71 10.56 5.29
C LEU A 136 4.77 11.62 5.63
N GLU A 137 6.02 11.20 5.79
CA GLU A 137 7.15 12.11 6.04
C GLU A 137 7.32 13.09 4.87
N GLU A 138 7.25 12.60 3.63
CA GLU A 138 7.29 13.45 2.44
C GLU A 138 6.16 14.48 2.40
N ILE A 139 4.93 14.07 2.72
CA ILE A 139 3.77 14.98 2.74
C ILE A 139 3.89 16.02 3.85
N ARG A 140 4.34 15.62 5.04
CA ARG A 140 4.51 16.52 6.19
C ARG A 140 5.65 17.50 6.01
N ASN A 141 6.69 17.12 5.27
CA ASN A 141 7.86 17.96 5.02
C ASN A 141 7.71 18.85 3.78
N LYS A 142 6.67 18.68 2.96
CA LYS A 142 6.37 19.60 1.86
C LYS A 142 5.84 20.91 2.42
N ASP A 143 6.60 21.99 2.19
CA ASP A 143 6.10 23.34 2.37
C ASP A 143 4.78 23.51 1.59
N PRO A 144 3.75 24.16 2.15
CA PRO A 144 2.44 24.33 1.52
C PRO A 144 2.44 25.19 0.23
N GLY A 145 3.60 25.48 -0.35
CA GLY A 145 3.80 26.35 -1.52
C GLY A 145 4.32 25.69 -2.81
N GLU A 146 4.65 24.39 -2.82
CA GLU A 146 5.04 23.69 -4.06
C GLU A 146 3.83 22.95 -4.66
N ASP A 147 3.13 23.61 -5.57
CA ASP A 147 2.04 23.06 -6.37
C ASP A 147 2.60 22.18 -7.50
N TYR A 148 2.26 20.89 -7.50
CA TYR A 148 2.71 19.92 -8.50
C TYR A 148 1.85 20.00 -9.77
N ALA A 149 2.06 21.06 -10.54
CA ALA A 149 1.70 21.04 -11.96
C ALA A 149 2.75 20.25 -12.74
N GLY A 150 2.68 18.92 -12.71
CA GLY A 150 3.49 18.09 -13.60
C GLY A 150 3.95 16.77 -12.98
N ASP A 151 3.13 15.74 -13.13
CA ASP A 151 3.61 14.35 -13.25
C ASP A 151 2.56 13.41 -13.89
N TYR A 152 1.51 13.98 -14.48
CA TYR A 152 0.56 13.27 -15.36
C TYR A 152 0.68 13.70 -16.83
N ALA A 153 1.85 14.19 -17.26
CA ALA A 153 2.16 14.33 -18.67
C ALA A 153 2.56 12.94 -19.23
N VAL A 154 1.57 12.06 -19.35
CA VAL A 154 1.70 10.85 -20.15
C VAL A 154 1.56 11.27 -21.61
N ASP A 155 2.69 11.29 -22.31
CA ASP A 155 2.83 10.87 -23.71
C ASP A 155 1.66 11.23 -24.64
N MET A 156 1.58 12.50 -25.05
CA MET A 156 1.07 12.81 -26.39
C MET A 156 2.29 13.05 -27.28
N GLY A 157 2.51 12.10 -28.18
CA GLY A 157 3.70 11.99 -29.00
C GLY A 157 4.03 13.24 -29.81
N CYS A 158 5.33 13.38 -30.09
CA CYS A 158 5.85 14.17 -31.18
C CYS A 158 5.17 13.78 -32.49
N GLY A 159 4.29 14.64 -32.98
CA GLY A 159 3.97 14.77 -34.40
C GLY A 159 4.53 16.10 -34.87
N ASP A 160 5.62 16.05 -35.63
CA ASP A 160 6.15 17.17 -36.39
C ASP A 160 5.06 17.78 -37.27
N ASP A 161 4.86 19.10 -37.20
CA ASP A 161 4.69 19.94 -38.40
C ASP A 161 4.54 21.45 -38.08
N LYS A 162 5.61 22.18 -38.44
CA LYS A 162 5.61 23.46 -39.17
C LYS A 162 5.05 24.74 -38.51
N ASN A 163 6.01 25.62 -38.17
CA ASN A 163 6.14 27.03 -38.60
C ASN A 163 5.04 28.04 -38.21
N TRP A 164 5.30 28.90 -37.22
CA TRP A 164 4.48 30.11 -36.96
C TRP A 164 5.25 31.41 -36.68
N GLU A 165 6.58 31.44 -36.78
CA GLU A 165 7.34 32.69 -36.64
C GLU A 165 7.99 33.10 -37.96
N THR A 166 7.34 33.99 -38.70
CA THR A 166 7.99 35.16 -39.33
C THR A 166 6.97 36.10 -39.97
N ALA A 167 7.33 37.39 -39.97
CA ALA A 167 6.69 38.55 -40.60
C ALA A 167 5.68 39.33 -39.73
N VAL A 168 6.27 40.13 -38.85
CA VAL A 168 5.91 41.54 -38.66
C VAL A 168 5.86 42.21 -40.03
N ASP A 169 4.83 43.00 -40.32
CA ASP A 169 4.96 44.28 -41.02
C ASP A 169 3.67 45.10 -40.86
N GLU A 170 3.89 46.37 -40.48
CA GLU A 170 2.94 47.48 -40.38
C GLU A 170 2.56 48.00 -41.79
N GLU A 171 1.60 48.94 -41.83
CA GLU A 171 0.98 49.62 -43.00
C GLU A 171 -0.15 48.85 -43.71
N ASN A 172 -1.36 49.40 -43.90
CA ASN A 172 -1.60 50.75 -44.38
C ASN A 172 -2.99 51.28 -43.94
N CYS A 173 -3.02 52.58 -43.65
CA CYS A 173 -4.20 53.43 -43.81
C CYS A 173 -4.54 53.58 -45.30
N GLU A 174 -5.77 53.22 -45.67
CA GLU A 174 -6.76 53.95 -46.51
C GLU A 174 -7.89 53.00 -46.93
#